data_AF-A0AAV0C9K3-F1
#
_entry.id   AF-A0AAV0C9K3-F1
#
_cell.length_a   1.000
_cell.length_b   1.000
_cell.length_c   1.000
_cell.angle_alpha   90.00
_cell.angle_beta   90.00
_cell.angle_gamma   90.00
#
_symmetry.space_group_name_H-M   'P 1'
#
loop_
_entity.id
_entity.type
_entity.pdbx_description
1 polymer ?
#
loop_
_entity_poly.entity_id
_entity_poly.type
_entity_poly.pdbx_seq_one_letter_code
_entity_poly.pdbx_strand_id
1 'polypeptide(L)'
;MPSFEEVLIHEELQYNKSYLMEEHANLLAKMTNEQRVVYDRIMEFVAHRNGKFYFLYGHRGTGKTYLWRTLSAAVRSRGDIVLNVVSSGITSFLLPGGRTTHSRFAIPLSVVEDSTCNIKHGSPLAKLIELSKLIIWDDAPMMH
;
A
#
# COMPACT_ATOMS: atom_id res chain seq x y z
N MET A 1 16.74 -10.47 21.25
CA MET A 1 15.87 -9.40 20.70
C MET A 1 16.03 -9.43 19.19
N PRO A 2 14.97 -9.64 18.40
CA PRO A 2 15.08 -9.54 16.94
C PRO A 2 15.56 -8.13 16.55
N SER A 3 16.30 -8.04 15.45
CA SER A 3 16.77 -6.75 14.95
C SER A 3 15.58 -5.88 14.51
N PHE A 4 15.70 -4.55 14.56
CA PHE A 4 14.62 -3.65 14.13
C PHE A 4 14.21 -3.88 12.66
N GLU A 5 15.12 -4.42 11.84
CA GLU A 5 14.85 -4.90 10.48
C GLU A 5 13.83 -6.04 10.43
N GLU A 6 14.04 -7.05 11.29
CA GLU A 6 13.16 -8.21 11.37
C GLU A 6 11.77 -7.78 11.79
N VAL A 7 11.64 -6.81 12.71
CA VAL A 7 10.33 -6.36 13.21
C VAL A 7 9.46 -5.75 12.12
N LEU A 8 9.98 -4.80 11.31
CA LEU A 8 9.17 -4.13 10.29
C LEU A 8 8.68 -5.08 9.18
N ILE A 9 9.55 -5.98 8.73
CA ILE A 9 9.21 -6.96 7.71
C ILE A 9 8.27 -8.02 8.30
N HIS A 10 8.54 -8.47 9.52
CA HIS A 10 7.70 -9.43 10.23
C HIS A 10 6.29 -8.88 10.41
N GLU A 11 6.12 -7.63 10.86
CA GLU A 11 4.81 -6.97 10.98
C GLU A 11 3.98 -7.06 9.68
N GLU A 12 4.62 -6.88 8.51
CA GLU A 12 3.91 -6.98 7.22
C GLU A 12 3.66 -8.42 6.74
N LEU A 13 4.35 -9.42 7.29
CA LEU A 13 4.21 -10.82 6.93
C LEU A 13 3.34 -11.63 7.91
N GLN A 14 3.01 -11.07 9.08
CA GLN A 14 2.22 -11.74 10.13
C GLN A 14 0.71 -11.72 9.90
N TYR A 15 0.22 -11.11 8.82
CA TYR A 15 -1.22 -11.10 8.55
C TYR A 15 -1.78 -12.52 8.35
N ASN A 16 -3.01 -12.74 8.85
CA ASN A 16 -3.70 -14.00 8.66
C ASN A 16 -4.11 -14.17 7.19
N LYS A 17 -3.39 -15.03 6.47
CA LYS A 17 -3.56 -15.25 5.03
C LYS A 17 -4.93 -15.82 4.68
N SER A 18 -5.45 -16.75 5.48
CA SER A 18 -6.76 -17.38 5.24
C SER A 18 -7.89 -16.36 5.38
N TYR A 19 -7.84 -15.54 6.44
CA TYR A 19 -8.78 -14.44 6.62
C TYR A 19 -8.74 -13.45 5.44
N LEU A 20 -7.53 -13.05 5.03
CA LEU A 20 -7.37 -12.12 3.90
C LEU A 20 -7.82 -12.72 2.56
N MET A 21 -7.67 -14.03 2.36
CA MET A 21 -8.16 -14.71 1.18
C MET A 21 -9.68 -14.71 1.13
N GLU A 22 -10.33 -14.94 2.27
CA GLU A 22 -11.79 -14.85 2.39
C GLU A 22 -12.29 -13.41 2.23
N GLU A 23 -11.64 -12.44 2.87
CA GLU A 23 -11.94 -11.02 2.70
C GLU A 23 -11.80 -10.61 1.23
N HIS A 24 -10.71 -11.02 0.58
CA HIS A 24 -10.46 -10.76 -0.84
C HIS A 24 -11.58 -11.33 -1.72
N ALA A 25 -11.98 -12.59 -1.52
CA ALA A 25 -13.06 -13.20 -2.30
C ALA A 25 -14.38 -12.45 -2.12
N ASN A 26 -14.72 -12.08 -0.88
CA ASN A 26 -15.93 -11.32 -0.55
C ASN A 26 -15.95 -9.92 -1.18
N LEU A 27 -14.80 -9.24 -1.18
CA LEU A 27 -14.67 -7.90 -1.77
C LEU A 27 -14.73 -7.97 -3.31
N LEU A 28 -14.02 -8.92 -3.90
CA LEU A 28 -13.96 -9.10 -5.34
C LEU A 28 -15.33 -9.40 -5.95
N ALA A 29 -16.18 -10.15 -5.24
CA ALA A 29 -17.53 -10.49 -5.68
C ALA A 29 -18.51 -9.31 -5.73
N LYS A 30 -18.21 -8.21 -5.01
CA LYS A 30 -19.10 -7.03 -4.90
C LYS A 30 -18.53 -5.81 -5.63
N MET A 31 -17.45 -5.96 -6.39
CA MET A 31 -16.89 -4.87 -7.20
C MET A 31 -17.82 -4.48 -8.34
N THR A 32 -17.80 -3.19 -8.70
CA THR A 32 -18.37 -2.74 -9.97
C THR A 32 -17.48 -3.15 -11.14
N ASN A 33 -18.03 -3.13 -12.36
CA ASN A 33 -17.28 -3.46 -13.57
C ASN A 33 -16.07 -2.52 -13.76
N GLU A 34 -16.23 -1.23 -13.47
CA GLU A 34 -15.17 -0.23 -13.59
C GLU A 34 -14.03 -0.48 -12.58
N GLN A 35 -14.38 -0.78 -11.33
CA GLN A 35 -13.39 -1.16 -10.30
C GLN A 35 -12.67 -2.44 -10.69
N ARG A 36 -13.39 -3.41 -11.28
CA ARG A 36 -12.83 -4.68 -11.71
C ARG A 36 -11.79 -4.51 -12.81
N VAL A 37 -12.04 -3.64 -13.78
CA VAL A 37 -11.06 -3.32 -14.84
C VAL A 37 -9.77 -2.76 -14.26
N VAL A 38 -9.86 -1.83 -13.31
CA VAL A 38 -8.67 -1.28 -12.63
C VAL A 38 -7.96 -2.34 -11.79
N TYR A 39 -8.71 -3.14 -11.05
CA TYR A 39 -8.19 -4.23 -10.23
C TYR A 39 -7.40 -5.25 -11.07
N ASP A 40 -8.00 -5.78 -12.12
CA ASP A 40 -7.39 -6.82 -12.97
C ASP A 40 -6.12 -6.27 -13.62
N ARG A 41 -6.16 -5.01 -14.07
CA ARG A 41 -4.98 -4.32 -14.63
C ARG A 41 -3.83 -4.25 -13.62
N ILE A 42 -4.08 -3.78 -12.40
CA ILE A 42 -3.02 -3.65 -11.38
C ILE A 42 -2.49 -5.04 -10.98
N MET A 43 -3.37 -6.02 -10.78
CA MET A 43 -2.97 -7.37 -10.38
C MET A 43 -2.14 -8.10 -11.44
N GLU A 44 -2.38 -7.82 -12.74
CA GLU A 44 -1.52 -8.27 -13.83
C GLU A 44 -0.08 -7.77 -13.63
N PHE A 45 0.14 -6.49 -13.33
CA PHE A 45 1.49 -5.95 -13.09
C PHE A 45 2.15 -6.48 -11.82
N VAL A 46 1.37 -6.65 -10.75
CA VAL A 46 1.86 -7.26 -9.51
C VAL A 46 2.36 -8.68 -9.77
N ALA A 47 1.64 -9.47 -10.57
CA ALA A 47 2.03 -10.84 -10.91
C ALA A 47 3.31 -10.91 -11.76
N HIS A 48 3.45 -10.02 -12.76
CA HIS A 48 4.59 -10.02 -13.67
C HIS A 48 5.81 -9.26 -13.15
N ARG A 49 5.74 -8.65 -11.95
CA ARG A 49 6.78 -7.76 -11.39
C ARG A 49 7.22 -6.64 -12.34
N ASN A 50 6.30 -6.21 -13.20
CA ASN A 50 6.54 -5.11 -14.11
C ASN A 50 6.26 -3.80 -13.37
N GLY A 51 7.33 -3.15 -12.89
CA GLY A 51 7.23 -1.89 -12.16
C GLY A 51 6.50 -0.83 -12.99
N LYS A 52 5.35 -0.37 -12.50
CA LYS A 52 4.57 0.73 -13.09
C LYS A 52 3.97 1.61 -12.02
N PHE A 53 3.80 2.88 -12.36
CA PHE A 53 3.11 3.87 -11.54
C PHE A 53 1.75 4.18 -12.16
N TYR A 54 0.71 4.20 -11.31
CA TYR A 54 -0.67 4.50 -11.71
C TYR A 54 -1.21 5.62 -10.83
N PHE A 55 -1.91 6.57 -11.46
CA PHE A 55 -2.71 7.55 -10.75
C PHE A 55 -4.19 7.26 -11.02
N LEU A 56 -4.94 6.90 -9.96
CA LEU A 56 -6.36 6.64 -10.07
C LEU A 56 -7.14 7.89 -9.66
N TYR A 57 -7.76 8.53 -10.66
CA TYR A 57 -8.67 9.64 -10.42
C TYR A 57 -10.09 9.13 -10.15
N GLY A 58 -10.77 9.75 -9.18
CA GLY A 58 -12.15 9.44 -8.85
C GLY A 58 -12.66 10.36 -7.76
N HIS A 59 -13.91 10.82 -7.91
CA HIS A 59 -14.58 11.67 -6.92
C HIS A 59 -14.74 10.95 -5.57
N ARG A 60 -14.95 11.70 -4.50
CA ARG A 60 -15.31 11.13 -3.19
C ARG A 60 -16.55 10.24 -3.35
N GLY A 61 -16.53 9.07 -2.73
CA GLY A 61 -17.64 8.11 -2.80
C GLY A 61 -17.57 7.09 -3.95
N THR A 62 -16.57 7.17 -4.84
CA THR A 62 -16.37 6.20 -5.94
C THR A 62 -15.79 4.85 -5.50
N GLY A 63 -15.59 4.64 -4.19
CA GLY A 63 -15.08 3.38 -3.65
C GLY A 63 -13.59 3.14 -3.88
N LYS A 64 -12.76 4.18 -4.07
CA LYS A 64 -11.29 4.01 -4.19
C LYS A 64 -10.69 3.23 -3.01
N THR A 65 -11.09 3.56 -1.79
CA THR A 65 -10.69 2.83 -0.58
C THR A 65 -11.11 1.36 -0.62
N TYR A 66 -12.26 1.04 -1.23
CA TYR A 66 -12.72 -0.33 -1.42
C TYR A 66 -11.78 -1.11 -2.36
N LEU A 67 -11.41 -0.49 -3.48
CA LEU A 67 -10.42 -1.05 -4.41
C LEU A 67 -9.06 -1.25 -3.73
N TRP A 68 -8.58 -0.26 -2.96
CA TRP A 68 -7.33 -0.35 -2.17
C TRP A 68 -7.34 -1.52 -1.19
N ARG A 69 -8.42 -1.68 -0.42
CA ARG A 69 -8.59 -2.83 0.49
C ARG A 69 -8.56 -4.15 -0.26
N THR A 70 -9.23 -4.23 -1.41
CA THR A 70 -9.30 -5.47 -2.19
C THR A 70 -7.95 -5.86 -2.77
N LEU A 71 -7.20 -4.90 -3.32
CA LEU A 71 -5.82 -5.12 -3.79
C LEU A 71 -4.90 -5.55 -2.65
N SER A 72 -5.00 -4.87 -1.50
CA SER A 72 -4.19 -5.18 -0.33
C SER A 72 -4.44 -6.60 0.18
N ALA A 73 -5.70 -7.01 0.29
CA ALA A 73 -6.07 -8.37 0.70
C ALA A 73 -5.62 -9.43 -0.32
N ALA A 74 -5.75 -9.15 -1.62
CA ALA A 74 -5.32 -10.05 -2.70
C ALA A 74 -3.82 -10.36 -2.66
N VAL A 75 -2.99 -9.33 -2.42
CA VAL A 75 -1.54 -9.47 -2.39
C VAL A 75 -1.08 -10.06 -1.06
N ARG A 76 -1.60 -9.57 0.07
CA ARG A 76 -1.20 -10.08 1.40
C ARG A 76 -1.64 -11.51 1.67
N SER A 77 -2.77 -11.96 1.11
CA SER A 77 -3.18 -13.38 1.22
C SER A 77 -2.18 -14.35 0.56
N ARG A 78 -1.39 -13.88 -0.42
CA ARG A 78 -0.29 -14.65 -1.03
C ARG A 78 0.99 -14.63 -0.19
N GLY A 79 1.01 -13.87 0.91
CA GLY A 79 2.18 -13.64 1.75
C GLY A 79 3.14 -12.59 1.22
N ASP A 80 2.70 -11.76 0.28
CA ASP A 80 3.47 -10.64 -0.26
C ASP A 80 3.23 -9.36 0.56
N ILE A 81 4.20 -8.44 0.53
CA ILE A 81 4.17 -7.19 1.30
C ILE A 81 3.47 -6.09 0.49
N VAL A 82 2.51 -5.40 1.13
CA VAL A 82 1.84 -4.21 0.60
C VAL A 82 2.06 -3.04 1.54
N LEU A 83 2.50 -1.90 1.01
CA LEU A 83 2.63 -0.66 1.77
C LEU A 83 1.39 0.20 1.56
N ASN A 84 0.48 0.21 2.55
CA ASN A 84 -0.65 1.12 2.55
C ASN A 84 -0.24 2.43 3.21
N VAL A 85 -0.28 3.52 2.44
CA VAL A 85 0.21 4.83 2.87
C VAL A 85 -0.86 5.87 2.60
N VAL A 86 -1.04 6.80 3.53
CA VAL A 86 -2.02 7.88 3.39
C VAL A 86 -1.41 9.21 3.82
N SER A 87 -1.71 10.28 3.10
CA SER A 87 -1.13 11.60 3.42
C SER A 87 -1.60 12.15 4.76
N SER A 88 -2.87 11.90 5.15
CA SER A 88 -3.45 12.35 6.43
C SER A 88 -3.73 11.17 7.38
N GLY A 89 -3.59 11.41 8.69
CA GLY A 89 -3.65 10.35 9.71
C GLY A 89 -5.01 9.67 9.88
N ILE A 90 -6.12 10.37 9.65
CA ILE A 90 -7.47 9.85 9.94
C ILE A 90 -7.87 8.75 8.95
N THR A 91 -7.42 8.84 7.70
CA THR A 91 -7.72 7.86 6.65
C THR A 91 -6.82 6.63 6.69
N SER A 92 -5.72 6.66 7.47
CA SER A 92 -4.82 5.51 7.63
C SER A 92 -5.50 4.27 8.24
N PHE A 93 -6.50 4.47 9.11
CA PHE A 93 -7.26 3.38 9.73
C PHE A 93 -8.13 2.59 8.74
N LEU A 94 -8.44 3.17 7.57
CA LEU A 94 -9.31 2.52 6.58
C LEU A 94 -8.61 1.41 5.81
N LEU A 95 -7.28 1.37 5.85
CA LEU A 95 -6.47 0.36 5.19
C LEU A 95 -5.73 -0.45 6.26
N PRO A 96 -5.77 -1.80 6.21
CA PRO A 96 -5.00 -2.61 7.16
C PRO A 96 -3.51 -2.25 7.10
N GLY A 97 -2.90 -2.01 8.27
CA GLY A 97 -1.50 -1.56 8.36
C GLY A 97 -1.23 -0.20 7.74
N GLY A 98 -2.26 0.60 7.47
CA GLY A 98 -2.12 1.94 6.94
C GLY A 98 -1.26 2.80 7.84
N ARG A 99 -0.25 3.46 7.27
CA ARG A 99 0.60 4.42 7.98
C ARG A 99 0.56 5.76 7.25
N THR A 100 0.81 6.84 7.97
CA THR A 100 0.96 8.14 7.32
C THR A 100 2.19 8.16 6.44
N THR A 101 2.17 8.95 5.36
CA THR A 101 3.33 9.08 4.48
C THR A 101 4.59 9.52 5.22
N HIS A 102 4.42 10.46 6.15
CA HIS A 102 5.49 10.91 7.05
C HIS A 102 6.11 9.76 7.84
N SER A 103 5.29 8.93 8.51
CA SER A 103 5.79 7.83 9.33
C SER A 103 6.31 6.65 8.50
N ARG A 104 5.76 6.41 7.31
CA ARG A 104 6.18 5.27 6.47
C ARG A 104 7.46 5.55 5.70
N PHE A 105 7.61 6.74 5.13
CA PHE A 105 8.74 7.06 4.25
C PHE A 105 9.76 8.03 4.86
N ALA A 106 9.62 8.38 6.14
CA ALA A 106 10.48 9.36 6.82
C ALA A 106 10.59 10.67 6.03
N ILE A 107 9.47 11.12 5.46
CA ILE A 107 9.35 12.42 4.79
C ILE A 107 9.46 13.49 5.88
N PRO A 108 10.22 14.59 5.71
CA PRO A 108 10.23 15.68 6.68
C PRO A 108 8.85 16.34 6.87
N LEU A 109 8.49 16.75 8.09
CA LEU A 109 7.24 17.51 8.34
C LEU A 109 7.25 18.89 7.66
N SER A 110 8.43 19.49 7.51
CA SER A 110 8.64 20.75 6.80
C SER A 110 9.38 20.46 5.49
N VAL A 111 8.64 20.41 4.39
CA VAL A 111 9.20 20.20 3.05
C VAL A 111 9.58 21.56 2.47
N VAL A 112 10.87 21.79 2.26
CA VAL A 112 11.44 22.84 1.39
C VAL A 112 11.85 22.23 0.04
N GLU A 113 12.13 23.04 -0.98
CA GLU A 113 12.40 22.56 -2.36
C GLU A 113 13.47 21.46 -2.44
N ASP A 114 14.49 21.49 -1.59
CA ASP A 114 15.56 20.47 -1.53
C ASP A 114 15.30 19.33 -0.53
N SER A 115 14.09 19.20 0.01
CA SER A 115 13.78 18.18 1.00
C SER A 115 13.70 16.79 0.39
N THR A 116 14.58 15.91 0.86
CA THR A 116 14.59 14.49 0.50
C THR A 116 14.08 13.63 1.66
N CYS A 117 13.52 12.46 1.36
CA CYS A 117 13.19 11.46 2.37
C CYS A 117 14.47 10.94 3.05
N ASN A 118 14.47 10.83 4.39
CA ASN A 118 15.65 10.36 5.12
C ASN A 118 15.73 8.82 5.17
N ILE A 119 15.67 8.17 4.00
CA ILE A 119 15.77 6.71 3.86
C ILE A 119 17.21 6.37 3.48
N LYS A 120 17.99 5.88 4.45
CA LYS A 120 19.37 5.48 4.20
C LYS A 120 19.42 4.18 3.39
N HIS A 121 20.38 4.07 2.47
CA HIS A 121 20.67 2.81 1.80
C HIS A 121 20.96 1.71 2.83
N GLY A 122 20.43 0.50 2.59
CA GLY A 122 20.57 -0.62 3.51
C GLY A 122 19.81 -0.49 4.84
N SER A 123 19.03 0.58 5.03
CA SER A 123 18.18 0.70 6.22
C SER A 123 17.05 -0.35 6.22
N PRO A 124 16.50 -0.69 7.41
CA PRO A 124 15.30 -1.50 7.54
C PRO A 124 14.16 -1.10 6.59
N LEU A 125 13.95 0.21 6.45
CA LEU A 125 12.89 0.77 5.61
C LEU A 125 13.20 0.62 4.11
N ALA A 126 14.45 0.82 3.69
CA ALA A 126 14.85 0.60 2.29
C ALA A 126 14.60 -0.86 1.87
N LYS A 127 14.99 -1.81 2.72
CA LYS A 127 14.79 -3.25 2.49
C LYS A 127 13.30 -3.62 2.46
N LEU A 128 12.50 -3.03 3.35
CA LEU A 128 11.05 -3.21 3.36
C LEU A 128 10.39 -2.71 2.06
N ILE A 129 10.83 -1.57 1.53
CA ILE A 129 10.37 -1.03 0.25
C ILE A 129 10.77 -1.96 -0.90
N GLU A 130 12.01 -2.45 -0.92
CA GLU A 130 12.51 -3.39 -1.93
C GLU A 130 11.71 -4.71 -1.95
N LEU A 131 11.32 -5.22 -0.79
CA LEU A 131 10.53 -6.46 -0.69
C LEU A 131 9.05 -6.26 -1.07
N SER A 132 8.54 -5.03 -0.97
CA SER A 132 7.15 -4.72 -1.26
C SER A 132 6.77 -5.02 -2.72
N LYS A 133 5.57 -5.56 -2.92
CA LYS A 133 5.00 -5.86 -4.25
C LYS A 133 4.06 -4.78 -4.75
N LEU A 134 3.51 -4.00 -3.82
CA LEU A 134 2.56 -2.95 -4.11
C LEU A 134 2.69 -1.85 -3.05
N ILE A 135 2.74 -0.61 -3.50
CA ILE A 135 2.61 0.57 -2.66
C ILE A 135 1.29 1.25 -3.06
N ILE A 136 0.37 1.35 -2.12
CA ILE A 136 -0.89 2.07 -2.29
C ILE A 136 -0.77 3.38 -1.53
N TRP A 137 -0.92 4.50 -2.24
CA TRP A 137 -0.88 5.82 -1.64
C TRP A 137 -2.23 6.52 -1.82
N ASP A 138 -3.01 6.60 -0.74
CA ASP A 138 -4.29 7.31 -0.71
C ASP A 138 -4.10 8.79 -0.32
N ASP A 139 -4.94 9.67 -0.86
CA ASP A 139 -4.79 11.12 -0.74
C ASP A 139 -3.39 11.65 -1.11
N ALA A 140 -2.73 11.05 -2.11
CA ALA A 140 -1.45 11.53 -2.59
C ALA A 140 -1.56 13.01 -3.02
N PRO A 141 -0.64 13.90 -2.56
CA PRO A 141 -0.70 15.30 -2.95
C PRO A 141 -0.56 15.38 -4.47
N MET A 142 -1.53 16.01 -5.13
CA MET A 142 -1.35 16.42 -6.52
C MET A 142 -0.40 17.60 -6.49
N MET A 143 0.87 17.39 -6.85
CA MET A 143 1.78 18.50 -7.07
C MET A 143 1.24 19.31 -8.25
N HIS A 144 0.96 20.59 -8.00
CA HIS A 144 0.74 21.61 -9.03
C HIS A 144 1.99 22.47 -9.14
#